data_AF-A0A519JWE5-F1
#
_entry.id   AF-A0A519JWE5-F1
#
_cell.length_a   1.000
_cell.length_b   1.000
_cell.length_c   1.000
_cell.angle_alpha   90.00
_cell.angle_beta   90.00
_cell.angle_gamma   90.00
#
_symmetry.space_group_name_H-M   'P 1'
#
loop_
_entity.id
_entity.type
_entity.pdbx_description
1 polymer ?
#
loop_
_entity_poly.entity_id
_entity_poly.type
_entity_poly.pdbx_seq_one_letter_code
_entity_poly.pdbx_strand_id
1 'polypeptide(L)'
;MRKLISLALIFTLALSCKDDHTALPDGLYAEIDTDKGTITTTLEFEKSPVTVANFLLLAEGKNPFVSKEYKGKPFYDGLTFHRVEKSFMIQGGDPVGDGSGGPGYRFRDEFSNLKFDRSGVLAMANAGP
;
A
#
# COMPACT_ATOMS: atom_id res chain seq x y z
N MET A 1 39.20 -46.92 17.94
CA MET A 1 38.68 -46.42 19.24
C MET A 1 37.50 -45.51 18.95
N ARG A 2 36.33 -45.87 19.47
CA ARG A 2 35.09 -45.05 19.46
C ARG A 2 35.36 -43.75 20.23
N LYS A 3 34.74 -42.64 19.83
CA LYS A 3 34.07 -41.67 20.74
C LYS A 3 33.41 -40.51 19.95
N LEU A 4 32.07 -40.47 20.11
CA LEU A 4 31.13 -39.33 20.11
C LEU A 4 31.14 -38.38 18.89
N ILE A 5 30.18 -38.49 17.95
CA ILE A 5 28.83 -37.89 18.06
C ILE A 5 28.85 -36.58 18.86
N SER A 6 28.99 -35.45 18.17
CA SER A 6 28.48 -34.16 18.64
C SER A 6 27.39 -33.71 17.68
N LEU A 7 26.22 -34.33 17.85
CA LEU A 7 24.93 -33.84 17.39
C LEU A 7 24.57 -32.64 18.27
N ALA A 8 25.16 -31.47 18.00
CA ALA A 8 24.68 -30.21 18.54
C ALA A 8 23.54 -29.73 17.65
N LEU A 9 22.36 -30.28 17.96
CA LEU A 9 21.05 -29.80 17.57
C LEU A 9 20.94 -28.31 17.95
N ILE A 10 21.29 -27.39 17.04
CA ILE A 10 21.00 -25.97 17.24
C ILE A 10 19.51 -25.79 17.00
N PHE A 11 18.84 -25.84 18.13
CA PHE A 11 17.46 -25.51 18.42
C PHE A 11 17.10 -24.14 17.80
N THR A 12 16.07 -24.18 16.95
CA THR A 12 15.05 -23.14 16.77
C THR A 12 15.52 -21.69 16.50
N LEU A 13 15.66 -21.37 15.21
CA LEU A 13 15.17 -20.09 14.67
C LEU A 13 13.88 -20.34 13.89
N ALA A 14 12.90 -20.94 14.56
CA ALA A 14 11.50 -20.65 14.26
C ALA A 14 11.17 -19.33 14.94
N LEU A 15 11.77 -18.22 14.47
CA LEU A 15 11.05 -16.95 14.47
C LEU A 15 9.93 -17.14 13.46
N SER A 16 8.90 -17.87 13.87
CA SER A 16 7.60 -17.81 13.23
C SER A 16 7.27 -16.33 13.22
N CYS A 17 7.27 -15.72 12.04
CA CYS A 17 6.63 -14.43 11.85
C CYS A 17 5.27 -14.55 12.56
N LYS A 18 5.05 -13.71 13.58
CA LYS A 18 3.70 -13.50 14.05
C LYS A 18 3.00 -12.85 12.87
N ASP A 19 2.15 -13.61 12.19
CA ASP A 19 1.14 -13.02 11.34
C ASP A 19 0.21 -12.23 12.26
N ASP A 20 0.53 -10.96 12.47
CA ASP A 20 -0.30 -10.00 13.19
C ASP A 20 -1.63 -9.75 12.45
N HIS A 21 -1.79 -10.29 11.23
CA HIS A 21 -3.02 -10.27 10.45
C HIS A 21 -4.11 -11.25 10.94
N THR A 22 -3.80 -12.15 11.89
CA THR A 22 -4.76 -13.16 12.40
C THR A 22 -6.01 -12.56 13.08
N ALA A 23 -6.04 -11.26 13.33
CA ALA A 23 -7.17 -10.54 13.94
C ALA A 23 -8.04 -9.73 12.97
N LEU A 24 -7.72 -9.67 11.67
CA LEU A 24 -8.48 -8.89 10.70
C LEU A 24 -9.66 -9.72 10.14
N PRO A 25 -10.85 -9.13 9.93
CA PRO A 25 -11.95 -9.82 9.27
C PRO A 25 -11.64 -10.07 7.79
N ASP A 26 -12.37 -10.99 7.17
CA ASP A 26 -12.25 -11.26 5.73
C ASP A 26 -12.40 -9.98 4.91
N GLY A 27 -11.47 -9.75 3.99
CA GLY A 27 -11.45 -8.55 3.17
C GLY A 27 -10.15 -8.39 2.40
N LEU A 28 -10.06 -7.31 1.63
CA LEU A 28 -8.84 -6.91 0.96
C LEU A 28 -8.18 -5.77 1.72
N TYR A 29 -6.87 -5.87 1.94
CA TYR A 29 -6.10 -4.91 2.71
C TYR A 29 -4.85 -4.50 1.96
N ALA A 30 -4.34 -3.32 2.30
CA ALA A 30 -3.01 -2.88 1.93
C ALA A 30 -2.24 -2.43 3.17
N GLU A 31 -0.95 -2.71 3.17
CA GLU A 31 -0.01 -2.19 4.15
C GLU A 31 0.88 -1.18 3.46
N ILE A 32 0.97 0.01 4.06
CA ILE A 32 1.81 1.10 3.60
C ILE A 32 2.90 1.28 4.65
N ASP A 33 4.07 0.73 4.37
CA ASP A 33 5.23 0.86 5.24
C ASP A 33 5.87 2.24 5.07
N THR A 34 6.03 2.93 6.20
CA THR A 34 6.63 4.27 6.25
C THR A 34 7.74 4.32 7.29
N ASP A 35 8.55 5.37 7.24
CA ASP A 35 9.54 5.67 8.28
C ASP A 35 8.92 5.99 9.66
N LYS A 36 7.60 6.19 9.72
CA LYS A 36 6.81 6.48 10.93
C LYS A 36 5.95 5.29 11.38
N GLY A 37 6.12 4.13 10.76
CA GLY A 37 5.35 2.92 11.05
C GLY A 37 4.43 2.51 9.91
N THR A 38 3.82 1.34 10.07
CA THR A 38 2.95 0.73 9.07
C THR A 38 1.52 1.25 9.20
N ILE A 39 0.92 1.62 8.06
CA ILE A 39 -0.49 1.96 7.95
C ILE A 39 -1.20 0.80 7.27
N THR A 40 -2.07 0.10 7.99
CA THR A 40 -2.93 -0.95 7.42
C THR A 40 -4.29 -0.35 7.07
N THR A 41 -4.73 -0.53 5.83
CA THR A 41 -6.02 -0.03 5.33
C THR A 41 -6.83 -1.15 4.66
N THR A 42 -8.14 -1.14 4.86
CA THR A 42 -9.08 -1.97 4.08
C THR A 42 -9.37 -1.31 2.74
N LEU A 43 -9.53 -2.10 1.68
CA LEU A 43 -9.84 -1.66 0.33
C LEU A 43 -11.27 -2.07 -0.06
N GLU A 44 -12.12 -1.09 -0.32
CA GLU A 44 -13.55 -1.25 -0.64
C GLU A 44 -13.75 -1.63 -2.13
N PHE A 45 -13.22 -2.78 -2.55
CA PHE A 45 -13.18 -3.21 -3.96
C PHE A 45 -14.57 -3.44 -4.58
N GLU A 46 -15.59 -3.76 -3.77
CA GLU A 46 -16.96 -3.90 -4.27
C GLU A 46 -17.59 -2.56 -4.66
N LYS A 47 -17.19 -1.47 -3.97
CA LYS A 47 -17.77 -0.14 -4.16
C LYS A 47 -16.94 0.74 -5.09
N SER A 48 -15.63 0.51 -5.19
CA SER A 48 -14.70 1.25 -6.05
C SER A 48 -13.72 0.31 -6.77
N PRO A 49 -14.21 -0.61 -7.62
CA PRO A 49 -13.42 -1.69 -8.20
C PRO A 49 -12.26 -1.19 -9.08
N VAL A 50 -12.47 -0.17 -9.91
CA VAL A 50 -11.42 0.35 -10.80
C VAL A 50 -10.33 1.05 -10.00
N THR A 51 -10.71 1.83 -8.99
CA THR A 51 -9.81 2.56 -8.10
C THR A 51 -8.95 1.60 -7.30
N VAL A 52 -9.56 0.57 -6.72
CA VAL A 52 -8.84 -0.45 -5.96
C VAL A 52 -7.92 -1.27 -6.87
N ALA A 53 -8.40 -1.74 -8.01
CA ALA A 53 -7.57 -2.46 -8.98
C ALA A 53 -6.38 -1.60 -9.46
N ASN A 54 -6.61 -0.32 -9.72
CA ASN A 54 -5.56 0.62 -10.08
C ASN A 54 -4.50 0.75 -8.98
N PHE A 55 -4.93 0.93 -7.73
CA PHE A 55 -4.02 1.03 -6.57
C PHE A 55 -3.16 -0.24 -6.41
N LEU A 56 -3.78 -1.43 -6.49
CA LEU A 56 -3.07 -2.72 -6.39
C LEU A 56 -2.03 -2.89 -7.50
N LEU A 57 -2.43 -2.64 -8.75
CA LEU A 57 -1.54 -2.80 -9.89
C LEU A 57 -0.35 -1.83 -9.84
N LEU A 58 -0.54 -0.63 -9.30
CA LEU A 58 0.53 0.32 -9.04
C LEU A 58 1.45 -0.17 -7.91
N ALA A 59 0.88 -0.60 -6.78
CA ALA A 59 1.64 -1.13 -5.65
C ALA A 59 2.48 -2.36 -6.03
N GLU A 60 1.93 -3.27 -6.83
CA GLU A 60 2.62 -4.48 -7.28
C GLU A 60 3.54 -4.26 -8.50
N GLY A 61 3.54 -3.06 -9.08
CA GLY A 61 4.31 -2.76 -10.29
C GLY A 61 3.84 -3.49 -11.56
N LYS A 62 2.60 -3.96 -11.57
CA LYS A 62 1.98 -4.72 -12.67
C LYS A 62 1.08 -3.88 -13.57
N ASN A 63 0.95 -2.58 -13.31
CA ASN A 63 0.09 -1.71 -14.09
C ASN A 63 0.64 -1.52 -15.52
N PRO A 64 -0.11 -1.88 -16.58
CA PRO A 64 0.39 -1.80 -17.95
C PRO A 64 0.32 -0.39 -18.56
N PHE A 65 -0.43 0.52 -17.93
CA PHE A 65 -0.74 1.86 -18.46
C PHE A 65 0.22 2.95 -17.97
N VAL A 66 1.08 2.65 -17.00
CA VAL A 66 2.05 3.61 -16.47
C VAL A 66 3.05 4.06 -17.53
N SER A 67 3.59 5.28 -17.36
CA SER A 67 4.70 5.78 -18.17
C SER A 67 5.90 4.81 -18.15
N LYS A 68 6.72 4.84 -19.21
CA LYS A 68 7.80 3.88 -19.43
C LYS A 68 8.76 3.76 -18.26
N GLU A 69 9.06 4.89 -17.62
CA GLU A 69 9.93 5.00 -16.46
C GLU A 69 9.38 4.30 -15.20
N TYR A 70 8.08 3.97 -15.16
CA TYR A 70 7.40 3.31 -14.04
C TYR A 70 7.08 1.83 -14.28
N LYS A 71 7.35 1.29 -15.47
CA LYS A 71 6.98 -0.10 -15.81
C LYS A 71 7.79 -1.12 -15.01
N GLY A 72 7.09 -2.14 -14.49
CA GLY A 72 7.70 -3.32 -13.87
C GLY A 72 8.31 -3.05 -12.49
N LYS A 73 7.98 -1.92 -11.84
CA LYS A 73 8.41 -1.62 -10.47
C LYS A 73 7.24 -1.20 -9.60
N PRO A 74 7.23 -1.55 -8.30
CA PRO A 74 6.30 -0.99 -7.33
C PRO A 74 6.31 0.53 -7.40
N PHE A 75 5.16 1.13 -7.70
CA PHE A 75 5.08 2.56 -8.02
C PHE A 75 5.27 3.45 -6.81
N TYR A 76 4.81 3.01 -5.63
CA TYR A 76 4.78 3.82 -4.41
C TYR A 76 6.07 3.77 -3.60
N ASP A 77 7.00 2.88 -3.91
CA ASP A 77 8.24 2.70 -3.16
C ASP A 77 9.13 3.95 -3.23
N GLY A 78 9.52 4.46 -2.07
CA GLY A 78 10.36 5.65 -1.94
C GLY A 78 9.62 6.99 -2.14
N LEU A 79 8.30 6.96 -2.36
CA LEU A 79 7.51 8.19 -2.45
C LEU A 79 7.28 8.80 -1.06
N THR A 80 7.05 10.11 -1.04
CA THR A 80 6.82 10.87 0.20
C THR A 80 5.36 11.31 0.33
N PHE A 81 4.95 11.59 1.56
CA PHE A 81 3.76 12.40 1.82
C PHE A 81 4.12 13.88 1.65
N HIS A 82 4.01 14.38 0.41
CA HIS A 82 4.40 15.74 0.05
C HIS A 82 3.50 16.83 0.63
N ARG A 83 2.28 16.47 1.06
CA ARG A 83 1.36 17.42 1.70
C ARG A 83 0.81 16.85 3.00
N VAL A 84 1.01 17.58 4.09
CA VAL A 84 0.56 17.21 5.44
C VAL A 84 -0.19 18.40 6.04
N GLU A 85 -1.50 18.24 6.21
CA GLU A 85 -2.38 19.28 6.74
C GLU A 85 -2.98 18.82 8.05
N LYS A 86 -2.59 19.49 9.14
CA LYS A 86 -3.04 19.13 10.49
C LYS A 86 -4.56 19.17 10.58
N SER A 87 -5.15 18.12 11.13
CA SER A 87 -6.60 17.97 11.31
C SER A 87 -7.40 17.90 10.00
N PHE A 88 -6.73 17.64 8.87
CA PHE A 88 -7.38 17.41 7.60
C PHE A 88 -6.93 16.09 6.98
N MET A 89 -5.74 16.05 6.37
CA MET A 89 -5.27 14.87 5.64
C MET A 89 -3.75 14.87 5.42
N ILE A 90 -3.24 13.71 5.03
CA ILE A 90 -1.92 13.54 4.41
C ILE A 90 -2.12 13.07 2.97
N GLN A 91 -1.29 13.58 2.05
CA GLN A 91 -1.33 13.24 0.63
C GLN A 91 0.04 12.79 0.17
N GLY A 92 0.07 11.68 -0.56
CA GLY A 92 1.28 11.11 -1.16
C GLY A 92 1.00 10.62 -2.58
N GLY A 93 1.76 9.63 -3.06
CA GLY A 93 1.54 9.02 -4.38
C GLY A 93 2.03 9.85 -5.56
N ASP A 94 2.86 10.86 -5.32
CA ASP A 94 3.48 11.68 -6.36
C ASP A 94 4.99 11.37 -6.47
N PRO A 95 5.46 10.86 -7.63
CA PRO A 95 6.88 10.67 -7.93
C PRO A 95 7.75 11.93 -7.91
N VAL A 96 7.16 13.11 -8.15
CA VAL A 96 7.89 14.39 -8.16
C VAL A 96 7.96 14.96 -6.74
N GLY A 97 6.94 14.70 -5.91
CA GLY A 97 6.88 15.13 -4.52
C GLY A 97 6.45 16.59 -4.35
N ASP A 98 5.83 17.21 -5.36
CA ASP A 98 5.32 18.59 -5.31
C ASP A 98 3.79 18.68 -5.50
N GLY A 99 3.13 17.54 -5.70
CA GLY A 99 1.69 17.39 -5.92
C GLY A 99 1.26 17.41 -7.38
N SER A 100 2.19 17.56 -8.33
CA SER A 100 1.88 17.69 -9.76
C SER A 100 2.01 16.39 -10.56
N GLY A 101 2.77 15.41 -10.05
CA GLY A 101 3.04 14.17 -10.75
C GLY A 101 1.98 13.09 -10.55
N GLY A 102 2.25 11.94 -11.16
CA GLY A 102 1.36 10.78 -11.14
C GLY A 102 1.86 9.67 -12.05
N PRO A 103 1.06 8.61 -12.26
CA PRO A 103 1.50 7.42 -12.98
C PRO A 103 1.56 7.58 -14.52
N GLY A 104 1.22 8.77 -15.04
CA GLY A 104 1.24 9.06 -16.48
C GLY A 104 -0.09 8.90 -17.20
N TYR A 105 -1.17 8.62 -16.48
CA TYR A 105 -2.52 8.52 -17.02
C TYR A 105 -3.55 9.00 -16.01
N ARG A 106 -4.79 9.15 -16.47
CA ARG A 106 -5.97 9.48 -15.65
C ARG A 106 -7.05 8.44 -15.91
N PHE A 107 -7.91 8.22 -14.91
CA PHE A 107 -9.09 7.37 -15.02
C PHE A 107 -10.28 8.09 -14.38
N ARG A 108 -11.50 7.60 -14.64
CA ARG A 108 -12.74 8.23 -14.15
C ARG A 108 -12.93 8.00 -12.65
N ASP A 109 -13.55 8.97 -12.00
CA ASP A 109 -13.96 8.86 -10.60
C ASP A 109 -15.03 7.75 -10.43
N GLU A 110 -15.00 7.08 -9.28
CA GLU A 110 -16.03 6.13 -8.84
C GLU A 110 -16.71 6.67 -7.58
N PHE A 111 -18.01 6.94 -7.67
CA PHE A 111 -18.80 7.43 -6.54
C PHE A 111 -19.75 6.33 -6.04
N SER A 112 -19.85 6.19 -4.73
CA SER A 112 -20.73 5.23 -4.05
C SER A 112 -21.36 5.86 -2.80
N ASN A 113 -21.89 5.05 -1.88
CA ASN A 113 -22.38 5.51 -0.58
C ASN A 113 -21.27 5.73 0.46
N LEU A 114 -20.00 5.55 0.10
CA LEU A 114 -18.85 5.87 0.95
C LEU A 114 -18.75 7.39 1.20
N LYS A 115 -18.36 7.77 2.43
CA LYS A 115 -18.30 9.16 2.87
C LYS A 115 -17.03 9.45 3.67
N PHE A 116 -16.64 10.72 3.69
CA PHE A 116 -15.61 11.25 4.59
C PHE A 116 -16.21 11.63 5.95
N ASP A 117 -16.84 10.67 6.62
CA ASP A 117 -17.55 10.88 7.89
C ASP A 117 -16.69 10.58 9.14
N ARG A 118 -15.46 10.10 8.93
CA ARG A 118 -14.49 9.80 9.98
C ARG A 118 -13.06 9.97 9.48
N SER A 119 -12.11 10.06 10.42
CA SER A 119 -10.68 9.99 10.11
C SER A 119 -10.27 8.59 9.64
N GLY A 120 -9.19 8.51 8.84
CA GLY A 120 -8.66 7.24 8.34
C GLY A 120 -9.33 6.71 7.07
N VAL A 121 -10.07 7.57 6.35
CA VAL A 121 -10.61 7.21 5.02
C VAL A 121 -9.54 7.43 3.96
N LEU A 122 -9.21 6.37 3.21
CA LEU A 122 -8.34 6.44 2.04
C LEU A 122 -9.16 6.83 0.80
N ALA A 123 -8.67 7.78 0.02
CA ALA A 123 -9.30 8.23 -1.23
C ALA A 123 -8.27 8.72 -2.25
N MET A 124 -8.70 8.85 -3.52
CA MET A 124 -7.88 9.40 -4.59
C MET A 124 -7.97 10.93 -4.61
N ALA A 125 -6.81 11.59 -4.64
CA ALA A 125 -6.75 13.01 -4.97
C ALA A 125 -7.00 13.23 -6.48
N ASN A 126 -7.60 14.37 -6.85
CA ASN A 126 -7.78 14.77 -8.24
C ASN A 126 -7.75 16.31 -8.39
N ALA A 127 -7.68 16.79 -9.64
CA ALA A 127 -7.70 18.21 -9.99
C ALA A 127 -9.04 18.62 -10.64
N GLY A 128 -10.14 17.98 -10.21
CA GLY A 128 -11.44 18.05 -10.85
C GLY A 128 -11.66 16.97 -11.93
N PRO A 129 -12.93 16.72 -12.28
CA PRO A 129 -13.33 15.75 -13.32
C PRO A 129 -12.98 16.21 -14.74
#